data_AF-A0A6C0UES4-F1
#
_entry.id   AF-A0A6C0UES4-F1
#
_cell.length_a   1.000
_cell.length_b   1.000
_cell.length_c   1.000
_cell.angle_alpha   90.00
_cell.angle_beta   90.00
_cell.angle_gamma   90.00
#
_symmetry.space_group_name_H-M   'P 1'
#
loop_
_entity.id
_entity.type
_entity.pdbx_description
1 polymer ?
#
loop_
_entity_poly.entity_id
_entity_poly.type
_entity_poly.pdbx_seq_one_letter_code
_entity_poly.pdbx_strand_id
1 'polypeptide(L)'
;MSPSQSQHADSTSPRWTRVLLVVGFLGLAGGVLTARADPATGYEVSVYAATPPAFWVGIIGAATIGTAVALFDRDLGRIAGVGLTGLSTVSFLALPLFRGYYFFGSGDALTHLGWAKQMLGPEFGFFDLIYPGGHSLGVFLSQTMGVPVRWGMMYAMLAMSVLTLLFVPLAVWVVVRDSRAVIIAAFTAMLMLPINNISTHSHFHTYTLTTLYFPFVLYLLFKHLTRDAEDVSLPSWAAATSLVLPIALAANVFYHPQVAVNVLIFMGTVLAVGVAWRRRVRVTQPAAADGGQRHRLILGQVIFLTVLLGVWATQYQQTFTLLNNVYLSAQAFLTTGTGAGQVAAERGGSAQAIGVSLVELFVKLFAVNALYIALAAGLVAALVFGVIQNRSDSDMAVTYIGFSALTLGPFFAVQFIGDVSGYFFRHLGFAMVLVGIVGAIALYHLSDTLQDTIRGRRKAIVAVLTVAVLCLSLAAYFPSPYIYNPSPQSPEQQFVGYDTTFEHRAEGAAVAGIRSGPGRFSDALNDDFDPRLMWTLSGEQFNSAENVTQFRQYSYSEQPFYYLVVSEKDKDRELDAFRSLRYQEADFERIKDGANPRISQIHTNGGFDAYYVNQRGYSLEPPEKTTS
;
A
#
# COMPACT_ATOMS: atom_id res chain seq x y z
N MET A 1 -61.75 16.12 -2.33
CA MET A 1 -60.44 16.73 -2.60
C MET A 1 -59.42 15.61 -2.62
N SER A 2 -59.01 15.19 -3.81
CA SER A 2 -58.04 14.11 -4.03
C SER A 2 -56.62 14.63 -3.78
N PRO A 3 -55.70 13.82 -3.23
CA PRO A 3 -54.30 14.21 -3.14
C PRO A 3 -53.71 14.25 -4.55
N SER A 4 -53.05 15.35 -4.89
CA SER A 4 -52.28 15.48 -6.12
C SER A 4 -51.20 14.40 -6.16
N GLN A 5 -51.35 13.44 -7.07
CA GLN A 5 -50.26 12.58 -7.50
C GLN A 5 -49.15 13.48 -8.05
N SER A 6 -48.08 13.65 -7.28
CA SER A 6 -46.82 14.18 -7.80
C SER A 6 -46.32 13.17 -8.83
N GLN A 7 -46.37 13.57 -10.10
CA GLN A 7 -45.78 12.83 -11.21
C GLN A 7 -44.31 12.53 -10.88
N HIS A 8 -44.00 11.27 -10.60
CA HIS A 8 -42.67 10.75 -10.83
C HIS A 8 -42.45 10.78 -12.33
N ALA A 9 -41.92 11.90 -12.84
CA ALA A 9 -41.40 11.93 -14.20
C ALA A 9 -40.25 10.92 -14.23
N ASP A 10 -40.42 9.83 -15.00
CA ASP A 10 -39.35 8.90 -15.34
C ASP A 10 -38.18 9.70 -15.92
N SER A 11 -37.16 9.97 -15.10
CA SER A 11 -35.95 10.70 -15.49
C SER A 11 -35.06 9.79 -16.32
N THR A 12 -35.51 9.45 -17.52
CA THR A 12 -34.70 8.68 -18.46
C THR A 12 -33.45 9.49 -18.82
N SER A 13 -32.26 8.99 -18.46
CA SER A 13 -31.00 9.65 -18.83
C SER A 13 -30.94 9.95 -20.33
N PRO A 14 -30.40 11.10 -20.74
CA PRO A 14 -30.30 11.49 -22.14
C PRO A 14 -29.68 10.40 -23.02
N ARG A 15 -30.11 10.33 -24.28
CA ARG A 15 -29.61 9.32 -25.24
C ARG A 15 -28.08 9.37 -25.38
N TRP A 16 -27.48 10.57 -25.36
CA TRP A 16 -26.03 10.74 -25.46
C TRP A 16 -25.29 10.10 -24.28
N THR A 17 -25.83 10.18 -23.05
CA THR A 17 -25.23 9.54 -21.87
C THR A 17 -25.19 8.03 -22.06
N ARG A 18 -26.28 7.43 -22.52
CA ARG A 18 -26.37 5.98 -22.74
C ARG A 18 -25.35 5.51 -23.77
N VAL A 19 -25.24 6.24 -24.89
CA VAL A 19 -24.26 5.94 -25.95
C VAL A 19 -22.84 6.05 -25.39
N LEU A 20 -22.52 7.13 -24.68
CA LEU A 20 -21.19 7.29 -24.07
C LEU A 20 -20.88 6.17 -23.08
N LEU A 21 -21.79 5.83 -22.17
CA LEU A 21 -21.59 4.75 -21.23
C LEU A 21 -21.35 3.41 -21.93
N VAL A 22 -22.11 3.08 -22.98
CA VAL A 22 -21.89 1.86 -23.78
C VAL A 22 -20.48 1.87 -24.39
N VAL A 23 -20.08 2.98 -25.02
CA VAL A 23 -18.72 3.12 -25.58
C VAL A 23 -17.66 2.97 -24.48
N GLY A 24 -17.88 3.57 -23.31
CA GLY A 24 -16.97 3.49 -22.18
C GLY A 24 -16.83 2.07 -21.62
N PHE A 25 -17.94 1.35 -21.42
CA PHE A 25 -17.92 -0.04 -20.96
C PHE A 25 -17.30 -1.00 -22.00
N LEU A 26 -17.56 -0.79 -23.29
CA LEU A 26 -16.92 -1.56 -24.35
C LEU A 26 -15.41 -1.26 -24.45
N GLY A 27 -15.01 0.00 -24.31
CA GLY A 27 -13.60 0.41 -24.26
C GLY A 27 -12.87 -0.20 -23.07
N LEU A 28 -13.50 -0.18 -21.89
CA LEU A 28 -13.01 -0.85 -20.68
C LEU A 28 -12.83 -2.35 -20.91
N ALA A 29 -13.87 -3.03 -21.42
CA ALA A 29 -13.83 -4.47 -21.69
C ALA A 29 -12.75 -4.83 -22.72
N GLY A 30 -12.69 -4.09 -23.84
CA GLY A 30 -11.65 -4.25 -24.86
C GLY A 30 -10.25 -4.05 -24.28
N GLY A 31 -10.04 -3.01 -23.49
CA GLY A 31 -8.77 -2.76 -22.81
C GLY A 31 -8.33 -3.93 -21.92
N VAL A 32 -9.21 -4.40 -21.04
CA VAL A 32 -8.93 -5.55 -20.16
C VAL A 32 -8.64 -6.82 -20.95
N LEU A 33 -9.42 -7.11 -22.00
CA LEU A 33 -9.19 -8.27 -22.86
C LEU A 33 -7.85 -8.19 -23.58
N THR A 34 -7.42 -7.00 -24.04
CA THR A 34 -6.11 -6.83 -24.68
C THR A 34 -4.95 -7.08 -23.71
N ALA A 35 -5.04 -6.60 -22.47
CA ALA A 35 -4.02 -6.89 -21.45
C ALA A 35 -3.97 -8.39 -21.10
N ARG A 36 -5.13 -9.06 -21.07
CA ARG A 36 -5.20 -10.50 -20.81
C ARG A 36 -4.70 -11.36 -21.98
N ALA A 37 -4.84 -10.88 -23.21
CA ALA A 37 -4.39 -11.57 -24.41
C ALA A 37 -2.86 -11.50 -24.61
N ASP A 38 -2.18 -10.67 -23.83
CA ASP A 38 -0.72 -10.50 -23.82
C ASP A 38 -0.22 -10.80 -22.40
N PRO A 39 -0.06 -12.06 -21.98
CA PRO A 39 0.47 -12.38 -20.66
C PRO A 39 1.99 -12.14 -20.59
N ALA A 40 2.49 -11.86 -19.39
CA ALA A 40 3.91 -11.70 -19.14
C ALA A 40 4.67 -13.01 -19.40
N THR A 41 5.70 -12.95 -20.23
CA THR A 41 6.55 -14.11 -20.56
C THR A 41 7.81 -14.19 -19.69
N GLY A 42 8.13 -13.15 -18.93
CA GLY A 42 9.34 -13.05 -18.12
C GLY A 42 9.23 -11.91 -17.10
N TYR A 43 10.37 -11.38 -16.68
CA TYR A 43 10.38 -10.21 -15.80
C TYR A 43 10.02 -8.93 -16.55
N GLU A 44 9.14 -8.12 -15.97
CA GLU A 44 8.77 -6.81 -16.50
C GLU A 44 9.21 -5.73 -15.51
N VAL A 45 10.26 -4.98 -15.87
CA VAL A 45 10.78 -3.86 -15.05
C VAL A 45 9.70 -2.83 -14.73
N SER A 46 8.78 -2.62 -15.66
CA SER A 46 7.67 -1.67 -15.55
C SER A 46 6.37 -2.28 -16.06
N VAL A 47 5.42 -2.50 -15.15
CA VAL A 47 4.05 -2.91 -15.50
C VAL A 47 3.42 -1.94 -16.51
N TYR A 48 3.74 -0.64 -16.39
CA TYR A 48 3.19 0.39 -17.29
C TYR A 48 3.67 0.23 -18.73
N ALA A 49 4.98 0.01 -18.91
CA ALA A 49 5.60 -0.07 -20.23
C ALA A 49 5.29 -1.41 -20.91
N ALA A 50 5.20 -2.49 -20.13
CA ALA A 50 4.90 -3.82 -20.65
C ALA A 50 3.41 -4.01 -20.99
N THR A 51 2.51 -3.17 -20.47
CA THR A 51 1.08 -3.26 -20.75
C THR A 51 0.74 -2.67 -22.13
N PRO A 52 -0.02 -3.38 -23.00
CA PRO A 52 -0.35 -2.91 -24.34
C PRO A 52 -1.01 -1.52 -24.39
N PRO A 53 -0.69 -0.66 -25.37
CA PRO A 53 -1.31 0.66 -25.52
C PRO A 53 -2.84 0.65 -25.58
N ALA A 54 -3.43 -0.41 -26.14
CA ALA A 54 -4.88 -0.59 -26.23
C ALA A 54 -5.56 -0.63 -24.85
N PHE A 55 -4.90 -1.20 -23.83
CA PHE A 55 -5.38 -1.17 -22.45
C PHE A 55 -5.51 0.27 -21.94
N TRP A 56 -4.47 1.08 -22.14
CA TRP A 56 -4.44 2.48 -21.69
C TRP A 56 -5.51 3.32 -22.39
N VAL A 57 -5.67 3.17 -23.71
CA VAL A 57 -6.72 3.85 -24.46
C VAL A 57 -8.11 3.47 -23.94
N GLY A 58 -8.36 2.17 -23.71
CA GLY A 58 -9.62 1.67 -23.18
C GLY A 58 -9.94 2.20 -21.79
N ILE A 59 -8.99 2.11 -20.85
CA ILE A 59 -9.17 2.46 -19.44
C ILE A 59 -9.23 3.98 -19.24
N ILE A 60 -8.31 4.74 -19.85
CA ILE A 60 -8.32 6.20 -19.74
C ILE A 60 -9.54 6.78 -20.46
N GLY A 61 -9.91 6.22 -21.61
CA GLY A 61 -11.14 6.58 -22.33
C GLY A 61 -12.39 6.32 -21.49
N ALA A 62 -12.51 5.12 -20.90
CA ALA A 62 -13.60 4.76 -20.00
C ALA A 62 -13.68 5.66 -18.76
N ALA A 63 -12.55 5.92 -18.09
CA ALA A 63 -12.48 6.82 -16.95
C ALA A 63 -12.87 8.26 -17.31
N THR A 64 -12.46 8.74 -18.49
CA THR A 64 -12.82 10.08 -18.98
C THR A 64 -14.30 10.20 -19.25
N ILE A 65 -14.88 9.21 -19.93
CA ILE A 65 -16.32 9.14 -20.18
C ILE A 65 -17.10 9.04 -18.88
N GLY A 66 -16.71 8.14 -17.97
CA GLY A 66 -17.36 7.95 -16.67
C GLY A 66 -17.35 9.22 -15.83
N THR A 67 -16.21 9.92 -15.80
CA THR A 67 -16.06 11.20 -15.08
C THR A 67 -16.92 12.30 -15.69
N ALA A 68 -16.94 12.43 -17.02
CA ALA A 68 -17.81 13.38 -17.70
C ALA A 68 -19.28 13.09 -17.40
N VAL A 69 -19.73 11.85 -17.55
CA VAL A 69 -21.11 11.44 -17.26
C VAL A 69 -21.47 11.72 -15.80
N ALA A 70 -20.58 11.44 -14.84
CA ALA A 70 -20.80 11.73 -13.42
C ALA A 70 -21.03 13.23 -13.13
N LEU A 71 -20.38 14.12 -13.89
CA LEU A 71 -20.47 15.58 -13.69
C LEU A 71 -21.64 16.24 -14.45
N PHE A 72 -22.03 15.68 -15.60
CA PHE A 72 -23.04 16.26 -16.49
C PHE A 72 -24.44 15.67 -16.28
N ASP A 73 -24.55 14.41 -15.89
CA ASP A 73 -25.85 13.74 -15.69
C ASP A 73 -26.30 13.78 -14.20
N ARG A 74 -27.52 13.29 -13.97
CA ARG A 74 -28.18 13.13 -12.67
C ARG A 74 -28.57 11.66 -12.49
N ASP A 75 -28.99 11.33 -11.27
CA ASP A 75 -29.56 10.03 -10.90
C ASP A 75 -28.72 8.84 -11.38
N LEU A 76 -29.32 7.92 -12.15
CA LEU A 76 -28.69 6.69 -12.63
C LEU A 76 -27.49 6.93 -13.54
N GLY A 77 -27.54 7.93 -14.42
CA GLY A 77 -26.43 8.25 -15.32
C GLY A 77 -25.17 8.59 -14.52
N ARG A 78 -25.33 9.40 -13.48
CA ARG A 78 -24.24 9.78 -12.57
C ARG A 78 -23.66 8.58 -11.82
N ILE A 79 -24.51 7.70 -11.30
CA ILE A 79 -24.06 6.46 -10.61
C ILE A 79 -23.29 5.57 -11.59
N ALA A 80 -23.82 5.38 -12.80
CA ALA A 80 -23.15 4.61 -13.83
C ALA A 80 -21.81 5.22 -14.25
N GLY A 81 -21.71 6.55 -14.32
CA GLY A 81 -20.46 7.26 -14.59
C GLY A 81 -19.40 7.03 -13.51
N VAL A 82 -19.77 7.15 -12.23
CA VAL A 82 -18.87 6.83 -11.10
C VAL A 82 -18.47 5.35 -11.13
N GLY A 83 -19.43 4.46 -11.41
CA GLY A 83 -19.18 3.02 -11.55
C GLY A 83 -18.19 2.70 -12.67
N LEU A 84 -18.32 3.35 -13.83
CA LEU A 84 -17.41 3.17 -14.96
C LEU A 84 -15.98 3.65 -14.63
N THR A 85 -15.83 4.83 -14.02
CA THR A 85 -14.51 5.29 -13.56
C THR A 85 -13.94 4.37 -12.50
N GLY A 86 -14.74 3.95 -11.52
CA GLY A 86 -14.33 3.04 -10.46
C GLY A 86 -13.88 1.67 -11.00
N LEU A 87 -14.62 1.10 -11.96
CA LEU A 87 -14.22 -0.14 -12.63
C LEU A 87 -12.95 0.02 -13.46
N SER A 88 -12.73 1.19 -14.05
CA SER A 88 -11.48 1.54 -14.74
C SER A 88 -10.32 1.55 -13.75
N THR A 89 -10.49 2.15 -12.57
CA THR A 89 -9.50 2.10 -11.48
C THR A 89 -9.27 0.68 -10.99
N VAL A 90 -10.31 -0.10 -10.69
CA VAL A 90 -10.16 -1.50 -10.25
C VAL A 90 -9.40 -2.33 -11.29
N SER A 91 -9.69 -2.12 -12.58
CA SER A 91 -9.00 -2.81 -13.67
C SER A 91 -7.52 -2.44 -13.76
N PHE A 92 -7.17 -1.18 -13.50
CA PHE A 92 -5.78 -0.74 -13.34
C PHE A 92 -5.11 -1.42 -12.14
N LEU A 93 -5.74 -1.45 -10.97
CA LEU A 93 -5.19 -2.08 -9.76
C LEU A 93 -5.02 -3.60 -9.93
N ALA A 94 -5.83 -4.23 -10.78
CA ALA A 94 -5.78 -5.65 -11.12
C ALA A 94 -4.81 -6.00 -12.25
N LEU A 95 -4.02 -5.05 -12.78
CA LEU A 95 -3.07 -5.29 -13.88
C LEU A 95 -2.18 -6.52 -13.67
N PRO A 96 -1.55 -6.75 -12.50
CA PRO A 96 -0.76 -7.96 -12.25
C PRO A 96 -1.51 -9.27 -12.52
N LEU A 97 -2.83 -9.31 -12.27
CA LEU A 97 -3.67 -10.47 -12.52
C LEU A 97 -3.98 -10.62 -14.01
N PHE A 98 -4.25 -9.52 -14.72
CA PHE A 98 -4.52 -9.57 -16.16
C PHE A 98 -3.27 -9.91 -16.98
N ARG A 99 -2.11 -9.39 -16.59
CA ARG A 99 -0.80 -9.76 -17.16
C ARG A 99 -0.36 -11.18 -16.79
N GLY A 100 -1.09 -11.89 -15.91
CA GLY A 100 -0.77 -13.27 -15.53
C GLY A 100 0.52 -13.41 -14.74
N TYR A 101 0.89 -12.41 -13.92
CA TYR A 101 2.10 -12.49 -13.10
C TYR A 101 2.04 -13.69 -12.15
N TYR A 102 3.13 -14.46 -12.11
CA TYR A 102 3.25 -15.62 -11.25
C TYR A 102 3.06 -15.25 -9.77
N PHE A 103 3.77 -14.22 -9.32
CA PHE A 103 3.54 -13.55 -8.04
C PHE A 103 3.96 -12.08 -8.14
N PHE A 104 3.08 -11.17 -7.72
CA PHE A 104 3.41 -9.75 -7.63
C PHE A 104 3.84 -9.42 -6.20
N GLY A 105 5.14 -9.45 -5.94
CA GLY A 105 5.72 -9.27 -4.61
C GLY A 105 7.17 -9.77 -4.57
N SER A 106 8.04 -9.02 -3.90
CA SER A 106 9.46 -9.34 -3.72
C SER A 106 9.90 -9.02 -2.29
N GLY A 107 11.10 -9.44 -1.88
CA GLY A 107 11.57 -9.19 -0.52
C GLY A 107 10.66 -9.90 0.49
N ASP A 108 10.21 -9.19 1.53
CA ASP A 108 9.38 -9.73 2.61
C ASP A 108 8.07 -10.38 2.10
N ALA A 109 7.53 -9.93 0.97
CA ALA A 109 6.33 -10.53 0.38
C ALA A 109 6.52 -12.01 0.01
N LEU A 110 7.75 -12.42 -0.32
CA LEU A 110 8.09 -13.82 -0.59
C LEU A 110 8.09 -14.66 0.70
N THR A 111 8.59 -14.12 1.80
CA THR A 111 8.48 -14.75 3.12
C THR A 111 7.03 -14.92 3.54
N HIS A 112 6.20 -13.88 3.33
CA HIS A 112 4.76 -13.97 3.56
C HIS A 112 4.08 -15.04 2.70
N LEU A 113 4.55 -15.26 1.47
CA LEU A 113 4.06 -16.34 0.61
C LEU A 113 4.41 -17.71 1.19
N GLY A 114 5.62 -17.88 1.73
CA GLY A 114 6.05 -19.09 2.46
C GLY A 114 5.10 -19.41 3.61
N TRP A 115 4.90 -18.44 4.51
CA TRP A 115 3.98 -18.57 5.64
C TRP A 115 2.54 -18.87 5.22
N ALA A 116 2.03 -18.19 4.18
CA ALA A 116 0.69 -18.46 3.68
C ALA A 116 0.55 -19.88 3.09
N LYS A 117 1.61 -20.43 2.48
CA LYS A 117 1.64 -21.83 2.04
C LYS A 117 1.67 -22.79 3.23
N GLN A 118 2.47 -22.51 4.26
CA GLN A 118 2.53 -23.33 5.48
C GLN A 118 1.18 -23.38 6.21
N MET A 119 0.39 -22.31 6.16
CA MET A 119 -0.98 -22.25 6.70
C MET A 119 -1.99 -23.22 6.05
N LEU A 120 -1.62 -23.90 4.96
CA LEU A 120 -2.41 -25.00 4.40
C LEU A 120 -2.24 -26.30 5.19
N GLY A 121 -1.14 -26.45 5.93
CA GLY A 121 -0.85 -27.59 6.78
C GLY A 121 -1.32 -27.38 8.23
N PRO A 122 -1.42 -28.45 9.02
CA PRO A 122 -1.85 -28.35 10.42
C PRO A 122 -0.76 -27.82 11.37
N GLU A 123 0.49 -27.76 10.93
CA GLU A 123 1.65 -27.45 11.78
C GLU A 123 1.90 -25.96 11.97
N PHE A 124 1.34 -25.12 11.09
CA PHE A 124 1.52 -23.68 11.12
C PHE A 124 0.17 -23.01 10.89
N GLY A 125 -0.33 -22.30 11.91
CA GLY A 125 -1.69 -21.80 11.95
C GLY A 125 -1.81 -20.31 12.18
N PHE A 126 -3.04 -19.89 12.47
CA PHE A 126 -3.40 -18.49 12.68
C PHE A 126 -2.60 -17.83 13.83
N PHE A 127 -2.32 -18.56 14.90
CA PHE A 127 -1.69 -18.00 16.10
C PHE A 127 -0.16 -18.03 16.05
N ASP A 128 0.46 -18.66 15.05
CA ASP A 128 1.92 -18.68 14.88
C ASP A 128 2.45 -17.39 14.25
N LEU A 129 1.55 -16.58 13.68
CA LEU A 129 1.85 -15.29 13.09
C LEU A 129 1.38 -14.15 14.00
N ILE A 130 2.20 -13.10 14.11
CA ILE A 130 1.82 -11.85 14.80
C ILE A 130 0.71 -11.07 14.04
N TYR A 131 0.57 -11.30 12.73
CA TYR A 131 -0.38 -10.61 11.84
C TYR A 131 -1.06 -11.58 10.85
N PRO A 132 -1.87 -12.55 11.34
CA PRO A 132 -2.42 -13.62 10.51
C PRO A 132 -3.55 -13.19 9.57
N GLY A 133 -4.15 -12.02 9.78
CA GLY A 133 -5.37 -11.59 9.10
C GLY A 133 -5.25 -11.55 7.58
N GLY A 134 -4.17 -10.93 7.06
CA GLY A 134 -3.91 -10.87 5.63
C GLY A 134 -3.64 -12.24 5.01
N HIS A 135 -2.88 -13.10 5.71
CA HIS A 135 -2.55 -14.45 5.26
C HIS A 135 -3.81 -15.34 5.22
N SER A 136 -4.62 -15.25 6.27
CA SER A 136 -5.91 -15.97 6.37
C SER A 136 -6.86 -15.58 5.25
N LEU A 137 -6.93 -14.29 4.89
CA LEU A 137 -7.70 -13.84 3.74
C LEU A 137 -7.13 -14.41 2.43
N GLY A 138 -5.81 -14.38 2.26
CA GLY A 138 -5.16 -14.95 1.07
C GLY A 138 -5.45 -16.44 0.90
N VAL A 139 -5.32 -17.23 1.97
CA VAL A 139 -5.63 -18.66 1.99
C VAL A 139 -7.12 -18.91 1.75
N PHE A 140 -8.01 -18.16 2.40
CA PHE A 140 -9.45 -18.26 2.19
C PHE A 140 -9.84 -18.03 0.72
N LEU A 141 -9.30 -16.97 0.09
CA LEU A 141 -9.57 -16.68 -1.31
C LEU A 141 -8.99 -17.75 -2.24
N SER A 142 -7.79 -18.24 -1.94
CA SER A 142 -7.14 -19.34 -2.67
C SER A 142 -8.00 -20.60 -2.67
N GLN A 143 -8.44 -21.05 -1.50
CA GLN A 143 -9.29 -22.23 -1.31
C GLN A 143 -10.68 -22.06 -1.94
N THR A 144 -11.31 -20.88 -1.77
CA THR A 144 -12.65 -20.61 -2.30
C THR A 144 -12.67 -20.54 -3.83
N MET A 145 -11.62 -19.95 -4.43
CA MET A 145 -11.53 -19.79 -5.88
C MET A 145 -10.87 -20.99 -6.59
N GLY A 146 -10.31 -21.95 -5.84
CA GLY A 146 -9.57 -23.07 -6.41
C GLY A 146 -8.27 -22.64 -7.13
N VAL A 147 -7.60 -21.59 -6.64
CA VAL A 147 -6.37 -21.04 -7.23
C VAL A 147 -5.19 -21.21 -6.26
N PRO A 148 -3.92 -21.21 -6.74
CA PRO A 148 -2.77 -21.28 -5.85
C PRO A 148 -2.70 -20.12 -4.84
N VAL A 149 -2.09 -20.35 -3.67
CA VAL A 149 -2.00 -19.35 -2.57
C VAL A 149 -1.44 -18.01 -3.03
N ARG A 150 -0.45 -18.02 -3.93
CA ARG A 150 0.14 -16.80 -4.52
C ARG A 150 -0.90 -15.89 -5.19
N TRP A 151 -1.90 -16.48 -5.87
CA TRP A 151 -3.03 -15.76 -6.45
C TRP A 151 -3.99 -15.28 -5.36
N GLY A 152 -4.28 -16.14 -4.37
CA GLY A 152 -5.09 -15.76 -3.21
C GLY A 152 -4.58 -14.51 -2.49
N MET A 153 -3.26 -14.40 -2.31
CA MET A 153 -2.61 -13.21 -1.72
C MET A 153 -2.72 -11.96 -2.61
N MET A 154 -2.58 -12.10 -3.93
CA MET A 154 -2.80 -10.99 -4.87
C MET A 154 -4.27 -10.52 -4.84
N TYR A 155 -5.22 -11.46 -4.76
CA TYR A 155 -6.64 -11.14 -4.58
C TYR A 155 -6.92 -10.49 -3.23
N ALA A 156 -6.22 -10.87 -2.15
CA ALA A 156 -6.36 -10.22 -0.85
C ALA A 156 -5.99 -8.74 -0.92
N MET A 157 -4.90 -8.40 -1.64
CA MET A 157 -4.52 -7.01 -1.90
C MET A 157 -5.57 -6.26 -2.71
N LEU A 158 -6.05 -6.86 -3.81
CA LEU A 158 -7.11 -6.25 -4.63
C LEU A 158 -8.41 -6.04 -3.82
N ALA A 159 -8.80 -7.01 -2.99
CA ALA A 159 -9.99 -6.94 -2.15
C ALA A 159 -9.92 -5.78 -1.15
N MET A 160 -8.76 -5.57 -0.51
CA MET A 160 -8.57 -4.44 0.41
C MET A 160 -8.57 -3.09 -0.32
N SER A 161 -8.01 -3.02 -1.52
CA SER A 161 -8.12 -1.82 -2.35
C SER A 161 -9.56 -1.51 -2.75
N VAL A 162 -10.35 -2.51 -3.17
CA VAL A 162 -11.79 -2.35 -3.47
C VAL A 162 -12.57 -1.93 -2.23
N LEU A 163 -12.24 -2.48 -1.06
CA LEU A 163 -12.83 -2.11 0.21
C LEU A 163 -12.53 -0.64 0.55
N THR A 164 -11.32 -0.13 0.28
CA THR A 164 -11.02 1.31 0.36
C THR A 164 -11.89 2.14 -0.60
N LEU A 165 -12.00 1.72 -1.87
CA LEU A 165 -12.82 2.42 -2.88
C LEU A 165 -14.30 2.53 -2.46
N LEU A 166 -14.80 1.53 -1.74
CA LEU A 166 -16.18 1.51 -1.24
C LEU A 166 -16.35 2.31 0.06
N PHE A 167 -15.47 2.12 1.05
CA PHE A 167 -15.72 2.65 2.38
C PHE A 167 -15.24 4.06 2.63
N VAL A 168 -14.33 4.62 1.82
CA VAL A 168 -14.03 6.06 1.86
C VAL A 168 -15.27 6.91 1.54
N PRO A 169 -15.97 6.73 0.41
CA PRO A 169 -17.19 7.50 0.12
C PRO A 169 -18.33 7.22 1.11
N LEU A 170 -18.45 5.99 1.63
CA LEU A 170 -19.44 5.69 2.68
C LEU A 170 -19.11 6.36 4.01
N ALA A 171 -17.83 6.44 4.40
CA ALA A 171 -17.40 7.17 5.59
C ALA A 171 -17.72 8.67 5.48
N VAL A 172 -17.51 9.26 4.29
CA VAL A 172 -17.91 10.64 4.01
C VAL A 172 -19.43 10.81 4.04
N TRP A 173 -20.20 9.87 3.46
CA TRP A 173 -21.67 9.95 3.46
C TRP A 173 -22.27 10.01 4.86
N VAL A 174 -21.70 9.27 5.82
CA VAL A 174 -22.19 9.28 7.21
C VAL A 174 -22.16 10.68 7.80
N VAL A 175 -21.11 11.46 7.50
CA VAL A 175 -20.86 12.77 8.11
C VAL A 175 -21.31 13.95 7.21
N VAL A 176 -21.39 13.73 5.90
CA VAL A 176 -21.90 14.68 4.90
C VAL A 176 -22.98 14.00 4.06
N ARG A 177 -24.25 14.27 4.38
CA ARG A 177 -25.43 13.68 3.73
C ARG A 177 -25.76 14.35 2.38
N ASP A 178 -24.76 14.51 1.51
CA ASP A 178 -24.91 15.05 0.15
C ASP A 178 -24.27 14.11 -0.88
N SER A 179 -25.03 13.75 -1.92
CA SER A 179 -24.57 12.90 -3.03
C SER A 179 -23.29 13.40 -3.71
N ARG A 180 -23.08 14.72 -3.79
CA ARG A 180 -21.89 15.36 -4.36
C ARG A 180 -20.65 15.06 -3.53
N ALA A 181 -20.76 15.12 -2.21
CA ALA A 181 -19.67 14.79 -1.29
C ALA A 181 -19.24 13.32 -1.44
N VAL A 182 -20.21 12.41 -1.57
CA VAL A 182 -19.96 10.98 -1.81
C VAL A 182 -19.22 10.76 -3.13
N ILE A 183 -19.60 11.46 -4.19
CA ILE A 183 -18.95 11.35 -5.50
C ILE A 183 -17.52 11.86 -5.44
N ILE A 184 -17.30 13.05 -4.87
CA ILE A 184 -15.96 13.60 -4.67
C ILE A 184 -15.11 12.62 -3.86
N ALA A 185 -15.65 12.06 -2.78
CA ALA A 185 -14.96 11.05 -1.97
C ALA A 185 -14.68 9.76 -2.73
N ALA A 186 -15.55 9.32 -3.65
CA ALA A 186 -15.29 8.16 -4.51
C ALA A 186 -14.11 8.44 -5.44
N PHE A 187 -14.05 9.62 -6.06
CA PHE A 187 -12.90 10.06 -6.85
C PHE A 187 -11.63 10.21 -6.01
N THR A 188 -11.73 10.69 -4.78
CA THR A 188 -10.60 10.73 -3.83
C THR A 188 -10.10 9.33 -3.51
N ALA A 189 -10.99 8.37 -3.28
CA ALA A 189 -10.60 6.98 -3.01
C ALA A 189 -9.83 6.38 -4.19
N MET A 190 -10.25 6.67 -5.42
CA MET A 190 -9.58 6.21 -6.65
C MET A 190 -8.13 6.70 -6.81
N LEU A 191 -7.70 7.71 -6.06
CA LEU A 191 -6.32 8.19 -6.06
C LEU A 191 -5.36 7.25 -5.33
N MET A 192 -5.85 6.36 -4.47
CA MET A 192 -5.03 5.44 -3.67
C MET A 192 -3.90 6.16 -2.89
N LEU A 193 -4.21 7.35 -2.34
CA LEU A 193 -3.27 8.20 -1.57
C LEU A 193 -2.44 7.47 -0.49
N PRO A 194 -2.93 6.39 0.17
CA PRO A 194 -2.13 5.64 1.14
C PRO A 194 -0.90 4.91 0.57
N ILE A 195 -0.81 4.70 -0.75
CA ILE A 195 0.29 3.97 -1.40
C ILE A 195 1.41 4.94 -1.79
N ASN A 196 2.60 4.76 -1.21
CA ASN A 196 3.76 5.63 -1.45
C ASN A 196 5.00 4.92 -2.00
N ASN A 197 5.00 3.59 -2.08
CA ASN A 197 6.11 2.74 -2.53
C ASN A 197 7.44 2.91 -1.78
N ILE A 198 7.47 3.66 -0.68
CA ILE A 198 8.60 3.72 0.25
C ILE A 198 8.39 2.69 1.35
N SER A 199 7.19 2.65 1.94
CA SER A 199 6.86 1.70 3.01
C SER A 199 5.39 1.27 3.04
N THR A 200 4.59 1.76 2.09
CA THR A 200 3.31 1.16 1.73
C THR A 200 3.33 0.77 0.25
N HIS A 201 2.85 -0.42 -0.07
CA HIS A 201 3.15 -1.06 -1.35
C HIS A 201 1.89 -1.49 -2.10
N SER A 202 1.97 -1.58 -3.42
CA SER A 202 0.89 -2.07 -4.29
C SER A 202 0.77 -3.61 -4.34
N HIS A 203 1.59 -4.34 -3.57
CA HIS A 203 1.57 -5.78 -3.44
C HIS A 203 1.27 -6.23 -2.00
N PHE A 204 1.17 -7.53 -1.76
CA PHE A 204 0.88 -8.08 -0.43
C PHE A 204 1.88 -7.58 0.61
N HIS A 205 1.39 -6.74 1.51
CA HIS A 205 2.13 -6.17 2.62
C HIS A 205 1.13 -5.94 3.76
N THR A 206 1.30 -6.65 4.87
CA THR A 206 0.31 -6.74 5.96
C THR A 206 -0.08 -5.36 6.51
N TYR A 207 0.89 -4.44 6.67
CA TYR A 207 0.61 -3.07 7.09
C TYR A 207 -0.27 -2.32 6.07
N THR A 208 0.03 -2.46 4.77
CA THR A 208 -0.74 -1.80 3.72
C THR A 208 -2.16 -2.34 3.61
N LEU A 209 -2.33 -3.67 3.67
CA LEU A 209 -3.65 -4.30 3.73
C LEU A 209 -4.50 -3.73 4.86
N THR A 210 -3.92 -3.58 6.05
CA THR A 210 -4.62 -3.04 7.22
C THR A 210 -4.94 -1.54 7.09
N THR A 211 -4.04 -0.78 6.46
CA THR A 211 -4.27 0.63 6.13
C THR A 211 -5.43 0.79 5.15
N LEU A 212 -5.50 -0.06 4.12
CA LEU A 212 -6.60 -0.08 3.15
C LEU A 212 -7.90 -0.66 3.71
N TYR A 213 -7.82 -1.43 4.80
CA TYR A 213 -8.98 -1.89 5.57
C TYR A 213 -9.56 -0.78 6.47
N PHE A 214 -8.73 0.16 6.94
CA PHE A 214 -9.12 1.19 7.89
C PHE A 214 -10.35 2.06 7.51
N PRO A 215 -10.61 2.41 6.23
CA PRO A 215 -11.84 3.10 5.84
C PRO A 215 -13.13 2.41 6.29
N PHE A 216 -13.16 1.07 6.33
CA PHE A 216 -14.31 0.31 6.84
C PHE A 216 -14.49 0.51 8.35
N VAL A 217 -13.40 0.51 9.11
CA VAL A 217 -13.42 0.83 10.55
C VAL A 217 -13.92 2.26 10.77
N LEU A 218 -13.46 3.22 9.97
CA LEU A 218 -13.92 4.61 10.05
C LEU A 218 -15.40 4.77 9.74
N TYR A 219 -15.91 4.09 8.70
CA TYR A 219 -17.34 4.10 8.38
C TYR A 219 -18.18 3.58 9.56
N LEU A 220 -17.82 2.44 10.14
CA LEU A 220 -18.52 1.88 11.30
C LEU A 220 -18.42 2.78 12.53
N LEU A 221 -17.23 3.35 12.78
CA LEU A 221 -16.98 4.26 13.88
C LEU A 221 -17.82 5.53 13.76
N PHE A 222 -17.82 6.20 12.61
CA PHE A 222 -18.64 7.40 12.39
C PHE A 222 -20.12 7.07 12.53
N LYS A 223 -20.59 5.96 11.96
CA LYS A 223 -21.99 5.57 12.06
C LYS A 223 -22.41 5.24 13.50
N HIS A 224 -21.48 4.72 14.30
CA HIS A 224 -21.68 4.54 15.74
C HIS A 224 -21.69 5.88 16.49
N LEU A 225 -20.77 6.80 16.18
CA LEU A 225 -20.66 8.12 16.81
C LEU A 225 -21.88 9.02 16.55
N THR A 226 -22.36 9.07 15.30
CA THR A 226 -23.49 9.90 14.86
C THR A 226 -24.86 9.33 15.23
N ARG A 227 -24.93 8.11 15.78
CA ARG A 227 -26.17 7.40 16.12
C ARG A 227 -27.08 7.07 14.92
N ASP A 228 -26.57 7.20 13.70
CA ASP A 228 -27.32 6.95 12.46
C ASP A 228 -27.78 5.49 12.25
N ALA A 229 -27.36 4.57 13.12
CA ALA A 229 -27.74 3.15 13.10
C ALA A 229 -28.62 2.73 14.29
N GLU A 230 -29.11 3.67 15.09
CA GLU A 230 -30.03 3.36 16.19
C GLU A 230 -31.36 2.83 15.62
N ASP A 231 -31.64 1.56 15.90
CA ASP A 231 -32.97 0.99 15.72
C ASP A 231 -33.80 1.39 16.95
N VAL A 232 -34.97 1.99 16.73
CA VAL A 232 -35.88 2.44 17.80
C VAL A 232 -36.36 1.26 18.67
N SER A 233 -36.33 0.04 18.13
CA SER A 233 -36.77 -1.19 18.80
C SER A 233 -35.70 -1.84 19.67
N LEU A 234 -34.42 -1.47 19.53
CA LEU A 234 -33.32 -2.05 20.29
C LEU A 234 -32.69 -1.04 21.25
N PRO A 235 -32.18 -1.49 22.41
CA PRO A 235 -31.33 -0.65 23.23
C PRO A 235 -30.15 -0.12 22.41
N SER A 236 -29.77 1.14 22.64
CA SER A 236 -28.69 1.83 21.92
C SER A 236 -27.36 1.04 21.86
N TRP A 237 -27.06 0.26 22.90
CA TRP A 237 -25.89 -0.61 22.98
C TRP A 237 -25.94 -1.83 22.05
N ALA A 238 -27.12 -2.25 21.60
CA ALA A 238 -27.36 -3.38 20.70
C ALA A 238 -27.55 -2.99 19.22
N ALA A 239 -27.35 -1.72 18.86
CA ALA A 239 -27.37 -1.28 17.47
C ALA A 239 -26.37 -2.09 16.63
N ALA A 240 -26.72 -2.42 15.39
CA ALA A 240 -25.91 -3.28 14.52
C ALA A 240 -24.45 -2.78 14.36
N THR A 241 -24.24 -1.46 14.33
CA THR A 241 -22.88 -0.88 14.30
C THR A 241 -22.11 -1.09 15.60
N SER A 242 -22.77 -1.07 16.76
CA SER A 242 -22.15 -1.38 18.05
C SER A 242 -21.68 -2.83 18.15
N LEU A 243 -22.37 -3.76 17.48
CA LEU A 243 -22.02 -5.19 17.49
C LEU A 243 -20.96 -5.54 16.44
N VAL A 244 -21.00 -4.91 15.26
CA VAL A 244 -20.05 -5.18 14.19
C VAL A 244 -18.70 -4.49 14.41
N LEU A 245 -18.68 -3.30 15.02
CA LEU A 245 -17.44 -2.53 15.22
C LEU A 245 -16.38 -3.30 16.04
N PRO A 246 -16.68 -3.98 17.16
CA PRO A 246 -15.71 -4.82 17.87
C PRO A 246 -15.08 -5.91 16.99
N ILE A 247 -15.85 -6.56 16.10
CA ILE A 247 -15.33 -7.55 15.15
C ILE A 247 -14.37 -6.86 14.18
N ALA A 248 -14.74 -5.68 13.67
CA ALA A 248 -13.90 -4.93 12.76
C ALA A 248 -12.59 -4.45 13.42
N LEU A 249 -12.64 -4.08 14.70
CA LEU A 249 -11.46 -3.71 15.49
C LEU A 249 -10.57 -4.93 15.79
N ALA A 250 -11.16 -6.09 16.07
CA ALA A 250 -10.40 -7.33 16.24
C ALA A 250 -9.68 -7.73 14.95
N ALA A 251 -10.35 -7.65 13.80
CA ALA A 251 -9.72 -7.84 12.50
C ALA A 251 -8.55 -6.86 12.29
N ASN A 252 -8.68 -5.59 12.71
CA ASN A 252 -7.59 -4.62 12.59
C ASN A 252 -6.32 -5.07 13.35
N VAL A 253 -6.46 -5.61 14.57
CA VAL A 253 -5.36 -6.19 15.36
C VAL A 253 -4.73 -7.38 14.63
N PHE A 254 -5.54 -8.31 14.16
CA PHE A 254 -5.06 -9.52 13.47
C PHE A 254 -4.43 -9.23 12.10
N TYR A 255 -4.87 -8.19 11.41
CA TYR A 255 -4.27 -7.79 10.14
C TYR A 255 -2.91 -7.12 10.35
N HIS A 256 -2.79 -6.19 11.30
CA HIS A 256 -1.50 -5.65 11.71
C HIS A 256 -1.56 -4.89 13.05
N PRO A 257 -0.87 -5.36 14.12
CA PRO A 257 -0.89 -4.70 15.43
C PRO A 257 -0.40 -3.24 15.42
N GLN A 258 0.63 -2.90 14.64
CA GLN A 258 1.09 -1.50 14.52
C GLN A 258 0.03 -0.55 13.93
N VAL A 259 -0.82 -1.02 13.01
CA VAL A 259 -1.92 -0.19 12.50
C VAL A 259 -3.01 -0.08 13.56
N ALA A 260 -3.27 -1.15 14.32
CA ALA A 260 -4.18 -1.10 15.47
C ALA A 260 -3.74 -0.09 16.55
N VAL A 261 -2.43 0.12 16.76
CA VAL A 261 -1.92 1.22 17.59
C VAL A 261 -2.32 2.58 17.02
N ASN A 262 -2.17 2.81 15.71
CA ASN A 262 -2.63 4.07 15.08
C ASN A 262 -4.13 4.27 15.27
N VAL A 263 -4.94 3.23 15.07
CA VAL A 263 -6.38 3.25 15.28
C VAL A 263 -6.71 3.57 16.74
N LEU A 264 -5.98 2.98 17.69
CA LEU A 264 -6.16 3.23 19.11
C LEU A 264 -5.82 4.68 19.49
N ILE A 265 -4.72 5.24 19.00
CA ILE A 265 -4.36 6.65 19.23
C ILE A 265 -5.44 7.58 18.64
N PHE A 266 -5.89 7.28 17.41
CA PHE A 266 -6.98 8.02 16.77
C PHE A 266 -8.25 7.97 17.62
N MET A 267 -8.74 6.78 17.99
CA MET A 267 -9.95 6.60 18.80
C MET A 267 -9.80 7.20 20.21
N GLY A 268 -8.62 7.10 20.83
CA GLY A 268 -8.33 7.76 22.10
C GLY A 268 -8.45 9.28 22.00
N THR A 269 -8.03 9.86 20.87
CA THR A 269 -8.19 11.28 20.58
C THR A 269 -9.67 11.65 20.39
N VAL A 270 -10.41 10.87 19.60
CA VAL A 270 -11.87 11.06 19.44
C VAL A 270 -12.59 11.01 20.79
N LEU A 271 -12.22 10.07 21.67
CA LEU A 271 -12.76 9.97 23.02
C LEU A 271 -12.42 11.20 23.86
N ALA A 272 -11.16 11.64 23.87
CA ALA A 272 -10.71 12.79 24.63
C ALA A 272 -11.42 14.08 24.19
N VAL A 273 -11.50 14.33 22.88
CA VAL A 273 -12.22 15.48 22.31
C VAL A 273 -13.72 15.39 22.62
N GLY A 274 -14.32 14.20 22.49
CA GLY A 274 -15.73 13.98 22.85
C GLY A 274 -16.05 14.27 24.31
N VAL A 275 -15.17 13.87 25.24
CA VAL A 275 -15.29 14.18 26.67
C VAL A 275 -15.12 15.68 26.94
N ALA A 276 -14.10 16.31 26.35
CA ALA A 276 -13.85 17.75 26.49
C ALA A 276 -15.04 18.56 25.96
N TRP A 277 -15.58 18.18 24.82
CA TRP A 277 -16.78 18.80 24.22
C TRP A 277 -17.99 18.69 25.14
N ARG A 278 -18.31 17.49 25.64
CA ARG A 278 -19.41 17.28 26.59
C ARG A 278 -19.27 18.13 27.85
N ARG A 279 -18.06 18.22 28.42
CA ARG A 279 -17.78 19.08 29.57
C ARG A 279 -18.02 20.55 29.25
N ARG A 280 -17.51 21.02 28.10
CA ARG A 280 -17.71 22.41 27.66
C ARG A 280 -19.18 22.75 27.52
N VAL A 281 -19.97 21.93 26.80
CA VAL A 281 -21.41 22.17 26.59
C VAL A 281 -22.17 22.23 27.90
N ARG A 282 -21.89 21.32 28.85
CA ARG A 282 -22.51 21.35 30.18
C ARG A 282 -22.24 22.66 30.95
N VAL A 283 -21.07 23.25 30.77
CA VAL A 283 -20.68 24.50 31.45
C VAL A 283 -21.22 25.73 30.72
N THR A 284 -21.12 25.79 29.39
CA THR A 284 -21.45 26.99 28.62
C THR A 284 -22.92 27.05 28.17
N GLN A 285 -23.59 25.90 28.06
CA GLN A 285 -24.98 25.77 27.61
C GLN A 285 -25.73 24.73 28.48
N PRO A 286 -25.91 24.99 29.79
CA PRO A 286 -26.55 24.05 30.71
C PRO A 286 -27.99 23.71 30.35
N ALA A 287 -28.67 24.56 29.56
CA ALA A 287 -30.02 24.35 29.04
C ALA A 287 -30.08 23.61 27.69
N ALA A 288 -28.95 23.16 27.13
CA ALA A 288 -28.96 22.39 25.87
C ALA A 288 -29.73 21.08 26.06
N ALA A 289 -30.74 20.84 25.21
CA ALA A 289 -31.65 19.70 25.33
C ALA A 289 -30.95 18.33 25.25
N ASP A 290 -29.78 18.25 24.62
CA ASP A 290 -28.98 17.04 24.52
C ASP A 290 -27.89 16.94 25.61
N GLY A 291 -27.65 17.97 26.42
CA GLY A 291 -26.58 18.01 27.42
C GLY A 291 -25.18 17.67 26.86
N GLY A 292 -24.93 17.94 25.57
CA GLY A 292 -23.71 17.55 24.85
C GLY A 292 -23.65 16.08 24.43
N GLN A 293 -24.75 15.32 24.55
CA GLN A 293 -24.84 13.89 24.22
C GLN A 293 -25.14 13.61 22.74
N ARG A 294 -25.19 14.63 21.87
CA ARG A 294 -25.41 14.47 20.41
C ARG A 294 -24.63 13.30 19.82
N HIS A 295 -23.37 13.16 20.22
CA HIS A 295 -22.50 12.07 19.79
C HIS A 295 -22.25 11.08 20.92
N ARG A 296 -22.19 9.78 20.60
CA ARG A 296 -21.85 8.74 21.58
C ARG A 296 -20.38 8.82 21.97
N LEU A 297 -20.05 8.46 23.22
CA LEU A 297 -18.67 8.18 23.58
C LEU A 297 -18.32 6.76 23.18
N ILE A 298 -17.08 6.58 22.74
CA ILE A 298 -16.52 5.30 22.30
C ILE A 298 -15.67 4.64 23.38
N LEU A 299 -15.96 4.92 24.67
CA LEU A 299 -15.16 4.41 25.79
C LEU A 299 -15.09 2.87 25.77
N GLY A 300 -16.23 2.20 25.53
CA GLY A 300 -16.27 0.74 25.47
C GLY A 300 -15.42 0.17 24.34
N GLN A 301 -15.44 0.80 23.16
CA GLN A 301 -14.66 0.36 22.01
C GLN A 301 -13.16 0.65 22.18
N VAL A 302 -12.80 1.77 22.82
CA VAL A 302 -11.41 2.07 23.19
C VAL A 302 -10.90 1.06 24.22
N ILE A 303 -11.67 0.75 25.26
CA ILE A 303 -11.30 -0.26 26.25
C ILE A 303 -11.14 -1.63 25.58
N PHE A 304 -12.12 -2.03 24.75
CA PHE A 304 -12.07 -3.29 24.00
C PHE A 304 -10.80 -3.40 23.15
N LEU A 305 -10.51 -2.39 22.33
CA LEU A 305 -9.32 -2.39 21.47
C LEU A 305 -8.03 -2.41 22.31
N THR A 306 -7.95 -1.62 23.39
CA THR A 306 -6.79 -1.61 24.30
C THR A 306 -6.55 -2.97 24.93
N VAL A 307 -7.60 -3.62 25.45
CA VAL A 307 -7.49 -4.94 26.08
C VAL A 307 -7.08 -5.99 25.05
N LEU A 308 -7.76 -6.04 23.90
CA LEU A 308 -7.45 -7.00 22.85
C LEU A 308 -6.03 -6.84 22.31
N LEU A 309 -5.63 -5.61 22.00
CA LEU A 309 -4.29 -5.31 21.53
C LEU A 309 -3.25 -5.65 22.59
N GLY A 310 -3.51 -5.34 23.87
CA GLY A 310 -2.63 -5.68 24.98
C GLY A 310 -2.45 -7.19 25.15
N VAL A 311 -3.55 -7.95 25.12
CA VAL A 311 -3.51 -9.42 25.21
C VAL A 311 -2.79 -10.04 24.02
N TRP A 312 -2.99 -9.52 22.81
CA TRP A 312 -2.33 -10.01 21.60
C TRP A 312 -0.83 -9.67 21.60
N ALA A 313 -0.50 -8.42 21.92
CA ALA A 313 0.86 -7.89 21.95
C ALA A 313 1.80 -8.70 22.85
N THR A 314 1.31 -9.18 24.00
CA THR A 314 2.11 -9.92 24.98
C THR A 314 2.45 -11.35 24.55
N GLN A 315 1.79 -11.90 23.53
CA GLN A 315 2.06 -13.27 23.06
C GLN A 315 3.31 -13.36 22.17
N TYR A 316 3.75 -12.24 21.58
CA TYR A 316 4.77 -12.25 20.53
C TYR A 316 6.03 -11.47 20.93
N GLN A 317 7.18 -12.12 20.85
CA GLN A 317 8.48 -11.52 21.17
C GLN A 317 8.80 -10.30 20.27
N GLN A 318 8.34 -10.33 19.02
CA GLN A 318 8.51 -9.26 18.04
C GLN A 318 7.94 -7.92 18.52
N THR A 319 6.89 -7.94 19.36
CA THR A 319 6.34 -6.72 19.96
C THR A 319 7.33 -6.07 20.91
N PHE A 320 8.00 -6.86 21.75
CA PHE A 320 9.02 -6.37 22.67
C PHE A 320 10.26 -5.86 21.92
N THR A 321 10.65 -6.51 20.82
CA THR A 321 11.72 -6.03 19.94
C THR A 321 11.39 -4.66 19.36
N LEU A 322 10.17 -4.47 18.85
CA LEU A 322 9.73 -3.17 18.32
C LEU A 322 9.76 -2.07 19.40
N LEU A 323 9.22 -2.36 20.59
CA LEU A 323 9.22 -1.40 21.70
C LEU A 323 10.64 -1.04 22.14
N ASN A 324 11.53 -2.02 22.23
CA ASN A 324 12.93 -1.81 22.55
C ASN A 324 13.64 -0.96 21.49
N ASN A 325 13.41 -1.22 20.19
CA ASN A 325 13.99 -0.44 19.10
C ASN A 325 13.52 1.01 19.12
N VAL A 326 12.23 1.25 19.38
CA VAL A 326 11.68 2.61 19.52
C VAL A 326 12.29 3.31 20.74
N TYR A 327 12.40 2.62 21.88
CA TYR A 327 13.02 3.15 23.09
C TYR A 327 14.50 3.54 22.86
N LEU A 328 15.29 2.63 22.28
CA LEU A 328 16.70 2.87 21.97
C LEU A 328 16.86 4.03 20.98
N SER A 329 15.98 4.14 19.97
CA SER A 329 16.03 5.24 19.00
C SER A 329 15.70 6.58 19.63
N ALA A 330 14.70 6.63 20.52
CA ALA A 330 14.37 7.84 21.27
C ALA A 330 15.51 8.24 22.22
N GLN A 331 16.14 7.28 22.90
CA GLN A 331 17.31 7.53 23.74
C GLN A 331 18.49 8.05 22.91
N ALA A 332 18.82 7.38 21.80
CA ALA A 332 19.93 7.77 20.92
C ALA A 332 19.77 9.19 20.39
N PHE A 333 18.55 9.60 20.05
CA PHE A 333 18.27 10.96 19.63
C PHE A 333 18.51 11.99 20.72
N LEU A 334 18.03 11.73 21.93
CA LEU A 334 18.18 12.63 23.07
C LEU A 334 19.65 12.77 23.49
N THR A 335 20.47 11.74 23.30
CA THR A 335 21.87 11.73 23.73
C THR A 335 22.87 12.16 22.65
N THR A 336 22.64 11.78 21.39
CA THR A 336 23.62 11.99 20.30
C THR A 336 23.15 13.01 19.25
N GLY A 337 21.87 13.40 19.26
CA GLY A 337 21.29 14.26 18.22
C GLY A 337 21.27 13.61 16.82
N THR A 338 21.68 12.35 16.69
CA THR A 338 21.62 11.62 15.43
C THR A 338 20.16 11.29 15.09
N GLY A 339 19.74 11.68 13.88
CA GLY A 339 18.36 11.53 13.38
C GLY A 339 18.35 11.14 11.91
N ALA A 340 17.17 11.02 11.30
CA ALA A 340 17.00 10.56 9.91
C ALA A 340 17.69 11.43 8.83
N GLY A 341 18.30 12.56 9.19
CA GLY A 341 19.11 13.37 8.28
C GLY A 341 20.26 12.57 7.63
N GLN A 342 20.87 11.62 8.34
CA GLN A 342 21.93 10.77 7.78
C GLN A 342 21.40 9.73 6.78
N VAL A 343 20.34 8.99 7.12
CA VAL A 343 19.73 8.00 6.19
C VAL A 343 19.15 8.69 4.95
N ALA A 344 18.53 9.86 5.12
CA ALA A 344 18.06 10.69 4.01
C ALA A 344 19.23 11.24 3.17
N ALA A 345 20.37 11.57 3.80
CA ALA A 345 21.58 12.00 3.10
C ALA A 345 22.25 10.85 2.33
N GLU A 346 22.30 9.63 2.87
CA GLU A 346 22.85 8.44 2.18
C GLU A 346 21.99 8.04 0.97
N ARG A 347 20.66 8.02 1.13
CA ARG A 347 19.73 7.80 0.02
C ARG A 347 19.74 8.97 -0.97
N GLY A 348 19.90 10.19 -0.48
CA GLY A 348 20.10 11.40 -1.29
C GLY A 348 21.37 11.35 -2.12
N GLY A 349 22.48 10.86 -1.55
CA GLY A 349 23.74 10.65 -2.25
C GLY A 349 23.63 9.60 -3.34
N SER A 350 22.92 8.50 -3.07
CA SER A 350 22.63 7.48 -4.10
C SER A 350 21.77 8.02 -5.24
N ALA A 351 20.77 8.86 -4.95
CA ALA A 351 19.93 9.49 -5.96
C ALA A 351 20.70 10.55 -6.78
N GLN A 352 21.52 11.37 -6.12
CA GLN A 352 22.37 12.35 -6.78
C GLN A 352 23.41 11.70 -7.69
N ALA A 353 23.95 10.54 -7.31
CA ALA A 353 24.90 9.78 -8.12
C ALA A 353 24.34 9.34 -9.48
N ILE A 354 23.02 9.16 -9.60
CA ILE A 354 22.33 8.87 -10.87
C ILE A 354 21.67 10.11 -11.50
N GLY A 355 22.02 11.31 -11.03
CA GLY A 355 21.51 12.59 -11.56
C GLY A 355 20.08 12.93 -11.15
N VAL A 356 19.54 12.29 -10.10
CA VAL A 356 18.14 12.44 -9.68
C VAL A 356 18.02 13.40 -8.50
N SER A 357 17.13 14.38 -8.64
CA SER A 357 16.81 15.32 -7.55
C SER A 357 15.82 14.74 -6.56
N LEU A 358 16.05 14.95 -5.26
CA LEU A 358 15.07 14.63 -4.21
C LEU A 358 13.75 15.38 -4.39
N VAL A 359 13.79 16.61 -4.94
CA VAL A 359 12.58 17.39 -5.23
C VAL A 359 11.79 16.74 -6.36
N GLU A 360 12.46 16.24 -7.39
CA GLU A 360 11.81 15.50 -8.47
C GLU A 360 11.10 14.24 -7.92
N LEU A 361 11.80 13.45 -7.10
CA LEU A 361 11.21 12.26 -6.48
C LEU A 361 10.01 12.61 -5.58
N PHE A 362 10.12 13.68 -4.79
CA PHE A 362 9.03 14.17 -3.95
C PHE A 362 7.82 14.57 -4.78
N VAL A 363 8.00 15.31 -5.87
CA VAL A 363 6.90 15.70 -6.77
C VAL A 363 6.24 14.47 -7.38
N LYS A 364 7.04 13.51 -7.89
CA LYS A 364 6.52 12.28 -8.50
C LYS A 364 5.70 11.42 -7.54
N LEU A 365 6.13 11.31 -6.27
CA LEU A 365 5.49 10.46 -5.27
C LEU A 365 4.38 11.16 -4.48
N PHE A 366 4.52 12.46 -4.22
CA PHE A 366 3.73 13.16 -3.20
C PHE A 366 3.04 14.43 -3.67
N ALA A 367 3.11 14.84 -4.95
CA ALA A 367 2.44 16.07 -5.38
C ALA A 367 0.92 16.05 -5.11
N VAL A 368 0.24 14.94 -5.45
CA VAL A 368 -1.20 14.79 -5.20
C VAL A 368 -1.48 14.68 -3.69
N ASN A 369 -0.64 13.96 -2.94
CA ASN A 369 -0.76 13.85 -1.50
C ASN A 369 -0.60 15.22 -0.81
N ALA A 370 0.37 16.03 -1.23
CA ALA A 370 0.63 17.36 -0.71
C ALA A 370 -0.55 18.31 -0.98
N LEU A 371 -1.18 18.22 -2.16
CA LEU A 371 -2.41 18.95 -2.46
C LEU A 371 -3.53 18.59 -1.47
N TYR A 372 -3.75 17.30 -1.21
CA TYR A 372 -4.77 16.84 -0.26
C TYR A 372 -4.46 17.22 1.18
N ILE A 373 -3.19 17.19 1.59
CA ILE A 373 -2.74 17.69 2.89
C ILE A 373 -3.06 19.19 3.01
N ALA A 374 -2.76 19.99 1.98
CA ALA A 374 -3.05 21.42 1.97
C ALA A 374 -4.56 21.72 2.05
N LEU A 375 -5.38 20.97 1.29
CA LEU A 375 -6.84 21.07 1.33
C LEU A 375 -7.40 20.72 2.72
N ALA A 376 -6.93 19.62 3.30
CA ALA A 376 -7.37 19.19 4.62
C ALA A 376 -6.93 20.17 5.72
N ALA A 377 -5.68 20.63 5.69
CA ALA A 377 -5.15 21.61 6.64
C ALA A 377 -5.89 22.95 6.52
N GLY A 378 -6.19 23.40 5.30
CA GLY A 378 -6.96 24.62 5.04
C GLY A 378 -8.37 24.54 5.61
N LEU A 379 -9.06 23.41 5.45
CA LEU A 379 -10.39 23.21 6.04
C LEU A 379 -10.34 23.17 7.58
N VAL A 380 -9.38 22.45 8.16
CA VAL A 380 -9.20 22.40 9.61
C VAL A 380 -8.91 23.81 10.17
N ALA A 381 -8.04 24.58 9.51
CA ALA A 381 -7.75 25.96 9.90
C ALA A 381 -9.00 26.85 9.79
N ALA A 382 -9.77 26.76 8.71
CA ALA A 382 -11.01 27.53 8.54
C ALA A 382 -12.03 27.27 9.65
N LEU A 383 -12.12 26.02 10.14
CA LEU A 383 -12.97 25.67 11.29
C LEU A 383 -12.41 26.21 12.61
N VAL A 384 -11.10 26.05 12.86
CA VAL A 384 -10.44 26.52 14.09
C VAL A 384 -10.55 28.04 14.23
N PHE A 385 -10.36 28.79 13.15
CA PHE A 385 -10.47 30.24 13.13
C PHE A 385 -11.93 30.75 13.00
N GLY A 386 -12.92 29.85 12.99
CA GLY A 386 -14.33 30.21 12.98
C GLY A 386 -14.81 30.91 11.70
N VAL A 387 -14.09 30.71 10.58
CA VAL A 387 -14.47 31.18 9.25
C VAL A 387 -15.68 30.41 8.73
N ILE A 388 -15.75 29.12 9.05
CA ILE A 388 -16.91 28.26 8.81
C ILE A 388 -17.60 28.03 10.15
N GLN A 389 -18.85 28.49 10.27
CA GLN A 389 -19.66 28.34 11.49
C GLN A 389 -20.92 27.55 11.14
N ASN A 390 -20.82 26.23 10.95
CA ASN A 390 -22.00 25.41 10.74
C ASN A 390 -21.96 24.17 11.66
N ARG A 391 -22.99 23.97 12.50
CA ARG A 391 -22.96 22.89 13.51
C ARG A 391 -23.42 21.53 12.94
N SER A 392 -22.81 21.10 11.83
CA SER A 392 -23.07 19.81 11.15
C SER A 392 -22.17 18.68 11.66
N ASP A 393 -22.54 17.44 11.36
CA ASP A 393 -21.73 16.26 11.70
C ASP A 393 -20.42 16.19 10.89
N SER A 394 -20.34 16.92 9.76
CA SER A 394 -19.12 17.13 8.99
C SER A 394 -18.05 17.86 9.79
N ASP A 395 -18.43 18.93 10.48
CA ASP A 395 -17.52 19.78 11.24
C ASP A 395 -16.96 19.00 12.43
N MET A 396 -17.77 18.11 13.02
CA MET A 396 -17.32 17.14 14.02
C MET A 396 -16.27 16.16 13.44
N ALA A 397 -16.54 15.53 12.30
CA ALA A 397 -15.60 14.57 11.71
C ALA A 397 -14.26 15.24 11.36
N VAL A 398 -14.31 16.44 10.77
CA VAL A 398 -13.12 17.24 10.50
C VAL A 398 -12.44 17.68 11.78
N THR A 399 -13.17 18.02 12.84
CA THR A 399 -12.62 18.34 14.16
C THR A 399 -11.90 17.13 14.75
N TYR A 400 -12.55 15.97 14.83
CA TYR A 400 -11.94 14.74 15.36
C TYR A 400 -10.70 14.33 14.59
N ILE A 401 -10.74 14.36 13.25
CA ILE A 401 -9.58 14.06 12.42
C ILE A 401 -8.49 15.14 12.58
N GLY A 402 -8.87 16.42 12.58
CA GLY A 402 -7.94 17.54 12.76
C GLY A 402 -7.21 17.48 14.10
N PHE A 403 -7.92 17.22 15.20
CA PHE A 403 -7.31 16.99 16.51
C PHE A 403 -6.47 15.72 16.56
N SER A 404 -6.82 14.68 15.80
CA SER A 404 -5.97 13.49 15.68
C SER A 404 -4.62 13.77 15.02
N ALA A 405 -4.51 14.81 14.18
CA ALA A 405 -3.21 15.25 13.67
C ALA A 405 -2.28 15.74 14.80
N LEU A 406 -2.83 16.30 15.89
CA LEU A 406 -2.05 16.75 17.06
C LEU A 406 -1.55 15.58 17.94
N THR A 407 -2.17 14.41 17.86
CA THR A 407 -1.76 13.23 18.64
C THR A 407 -0.95 12.25 17.79
N LEU A 408 -1.40 11.96 16.57
CA LEU A 408 -0.69 11.11 15.62
C LEU A 408 0.55 11.80 15.06
N GLY A 409 0.52 13.12 14.82
CA GLY A 409 1.64 13.87 14.26
C GLY A 409 2.93 13.72 15.08
N PRO A 410 2.93 14.01 16.39
CA PRO A 410 4.10 13.78 17.25
C PRO A 410 4.51 12.31 17.31
N PHE A 411 3.56 11.38 17.39
CA PHE A 411 3.86 9.94 17.38
C PHE A 411 4.55 9.50 16.08
N PHE A 412 4.15 10.04 14.93
CA PHE A 412 4.78 9.77 13.65
C PHE A 412 6.15 10.46 13.54
N ALA A 413 6.26 11.70 14.02
CA ALA A 413 7.50 12.46 14.01
C ALA A 413 8.60 11.79 14.84
N VAL A 414 8.27 11.17 15.98
CA VAL A 414 9.22 10.39 16.78
C VAL A 414 9.78 9.19 15.98
N GLN A 415 8.99 8.62 15.06
CA GLN A 415 9.45 7.53 14.20
C GLN A 415 10.22 8.01 12.97
N PHE A 416 10.36 9.32 12.78
CA PHE A 416 11.29 9.91 11.82
C PHE A 416 12.72 10.01 12.41
N ILE A 417 12.96 9.40 13.57
CA ILE A 417 14.21 9.56 14.32
C ILE A 417 15.00 8.24 14.32
N GLY A 418 16.30 8.32 14.00
CA GLY A 418 17.24 7.19 14.00
C GLY A 418 16.95 6.10 12.95
N ASP A 419 17.34 4.86 13.27
CA ASP A 419 17.20 3.66 12.42
C ASP A 419 15.74 3.26 12.17
N VAL A 420 14.79 3.91 12.84
CA VAL A 420 13.33 3.68 12.77
C VAL A 420 12.68 4.55 11.67
N SER A 421 13.45 5.39 10.97
CA SER A 421 12.95 6.29 9.90
C SER A 421 12.09 5.63 8.82
N GLY A 422 12.31 4.35 8.54
CA GLY A 422 11.47 3.57 7.61
C GLY A 422 10.00 3.43 8.04
N TYR A 423 9.70 3.53 9.34
CA TYR A 423 8.34 3.44 9.83
C TYR A 423 7.53 4.73 9.60
N PHE A 424 8.18 5.89 9.50
CA PHE A 424 7.50 7.17 9.24
C PHE A 424 6.60 7.11 8.00
N PHE A 425 7.11 6.60 6.88
CA PHE A 425 6.35 6.52 5.63
C PHE A 425 5.19 5.52 5.70
N ARG A 426 5.26 4.51 6.58
CA ARG A 426 4.10 3.63 6.86
C ARG A 426 2.98 4.45 7.49
N HIS A 427 3.32 5.21 8.51
CA HIS A 427 2.38 6.06 9.23
C HIS A 427 1.84 7.23 8.39
N LEU A 428 2.65 7.80 7.51
CA LEU A 428 2.18 8.75 6.50
C LEU A 428 1.11 8.10 5.61
N GLY A 429 1.33 6.89 5.12
CA GLY A 429 0.33 6.14 4.35
C GLY A 429 -0.99 5.95 5.11
N PHE A 430 -0.92 5.62 6.40
CA PHE A 430 -2.10 5.57 7.27
C PHE A 430 -2.81 6.93 7.39
N ALA A 431 -2.06 8.01 7.66
CA ALA A 431 -2.61 9.37 7.74
C ALA A 431 -3.30 9.80 6.44
N MET A 432 -2.81 9.36 5.29
CA MET A 432 -3.41 9.72 3.99
C MET A 432 -4.84 9.19 3.81
N VAL A 433 -5.27 8.17 4.56
CA VAL A 433 -6.69 7.76 4.61
C VAL A 433 -7.53 8.87 5.25
N LEU A 434 -7.09 9.37 6.40
CA LEU A 434 -7.77 10.45 7.14
C LEU A 434 -7.76 11.77 6.35
N VAL A 435 -6.59 12.11 5.79
CA VAL A 435 -6.42 13.28 4.93
C VAL A 435 -7.28 13.17 3.67
N GLY A 436 -7.42 11.98 3.08
CA GLY A 436 -8.33 11.76 1.96
C GLY A 436 -9.78 12.10 2.29
N ILE A 437 -10.28 11.63 3.44
CA ILE A 437 -11.65 11.93 3.91
C ILE A 437 -11.84 13.44 4.12
N VAL A 438 -10.95 14.10 4.86
CA VAL A 438 -11.05 15.55 5.13
C VAL A 438 -10.86 16.37 3.85
N GLY A 439 -9.92 15.97 2.99
CA GLY A 439 -9.69 16.60 1.69
C GLY A 439 -10.89 16.48 0.76
N ALA A 440 -11.60 15.35 0.76
CA ALA A 440 -12.86 15.20 0.02
C ALA A 440 -13.95 16.15 0.54
N ILE A 441 -14.06 16.32 1.87
CA ILE A 441 -15.00 17.29 2.47
C ILE A 441 -14.59 18.72 2.11
N ALA A 442 -13.29 19.04 2.11
CA ALA A 442 -12.77 20.35 1.71
C ALA A 442 -13.09 20.66 0.25
N LEU A 443 -12.88 19.69 -0.65
CA LEU A 443 -13.25 19.79 -2.06
C LEU A 443 -14.76 19.93 -2.24
N TYR A 444 -15.57 19.27 -1.42
CA TYR A 444 -17.01 19.44 -1.44
C TYR A 444 -17.42 20.89 -1.14
N HIS A 445 -16.92 21.49 -0.05
CA HIS A 445 -17.21 22.89 0.28
C HIS A 445 -16.70 23.87 -0.78
N LEU A 446 -15.52 23.60 -1.37
CA LEU A 446 -14.99 24.39 -2.47
C LEU A 446 -15.89 24.27 -3.71
N SER A 447 -16.38 23.07 -4.01
CA SER A 447 -17.25 22.82 -5.17
C SER A 447 -18.61 23.50 -5.03
N ASP A 448 -19.15 23.57 -3.81
CA ASP A 448 -20.41 24.26 -3.50
C ASP A 448 -20.27 25.76 -3.73
N THR A 449 -19.16 26.34 -3.28
CA THR A 449 -18.83 27.76 -3.48
C THR A 449 -18.64 28.12 -4.97
N LEU A 450 -18.11 27.18 -5.76
CA LEU A 450 -17.81 27.40 -7.18
C LEU A 450 -18.93 26.95 -8.13
N GLN A 451 -20.05 26.43 -7.61
CA GLN A 451 -21.07 25.76 -8.42
C GLN A 451 -21.65 26.64 -9.53
N ASP A 452 -21.87 27.93 -9.25
CA ASP A 452 -22.40 28.87 -10.24
C ASP A 452 -21.38 29.25 -11.31
N THR A 453 -20.10 29.17 -10.98
CA THR A 453 -18.98 29.48 -11.86
C THR A 453 -18.66 28.32 -12.81
N ILE A 454 -18.87 27.06 -12.39
CA ILE A 454 -18.49 25.86 -13.15
C ILE A 454 -19.70 25.34 -13.96
N ARG A 455 -19.92 25.92 -15.15
CA ARG A 455 -20.99 25.52 -16.09
C ARG A 455 -20.44 25.19 -17.48
N GLY A 456 -21.17 24.38 -18.25
CA GLY A 456 -20.87 24.03 -19.64
C GLY A 456 -19.42 23.56 -19.85
N ARG A 457 -18.66 24.29 -20.68
CA ARG A 457 -17.24 23.98 -21.00
C ARG A 457 -16.34 23.86 -19.76
N ARG A 458 -16.59 24.62 -18.69
CA ARG A 458 -15.79 24.53 -17.45
C ARG A 458 -15.95 23.18 -16.75
N LYS A 459 -17.13 22.55 -16.81
CA LYS A 459 -17.34 21.19 -16.29
C LYS A 459 -16.53 20.15 -17.07
N ALA A 460 -16.42 20.31 -18.38
CA ALA A 460 -15.59 19.41 -19.20
C ALA A 460 -14.10 19.57 -18.85
N ILE A 461 -13.64 20.80 -18.61
CA ILE A 461 -12.27 21.05 -18.13
C ILE A 461 -12.05 20.39 -16.77
N VAL A 462 -12.99 20.53 -15.83
CA VAL A 462 -12.92 19.84 -14.53
C VAL A 462 -12.83 18.33 -14.70
N ALA A 463 -13.64 17.74 -15.60
CA ALA A 463 -13.58 16.29 -15.88
C ALA A 463 -12.18 15.86 -16.34
N VAL A 464 -11.60 16.58 -17.31
CA VAL A 464 -10.25 16.30 -17.82
C VAL A 464 -9.20 16.49 -16.73
N LEU A 465 -9.29 17.55 -15.93
CA LEU A 465 -8.36 17.79 -14.82
C LEU A 465 -8.48 16.69 -13.75
N THR A 466 -9.68 16.22 -13.42
CA THR A 466 -9.88 15.10 -12.50
C THR A 466 -9.21 13.83 -13.02
N VAL A 467 -9.36 13.50 -14.30
CA VAL A 467 -8.69 12.35 -14.91
C VAL A 467 -7.17 12.55 -14.93
N ALA A 468 -6.68 13.75 -15.22
CA ALA A 468 -5.26 14.05 -15.18
C ALA A 468 -4.67 13.87 -13.77
N VAL A 469 -5.38 14.32 -12.73
CA VAL A 469 -4.97 14.11 -11.33
C VAL A 469 -5.02 12.62 -10.95
N LEU A 470 -6.03 11.87 -11.42
CA LEU A 470 -6.08 10.41 -11.25
C LEU A 470 -4.86 9.74 -11.90
N CYS A 471 -4.56 10.07 -13.16
CA CYS A 471 -3.40 9.53 -13.86
C CYS A 471 -2.09 9.90 -13.16
N LEU A 472 -1.95 11.14 -12.68
CA LEU A 472 -0.75 11.60 -11.96
C LEU A 472 -0.56 10.81 -10.66
N SER A 473 -1.64 10.58 -9.90
CA SER A 473 -1.60 9.79 -8.66
C SER A 473 -1.25 8.32 -8.94
N LEU A 474 -1.87 7.74 -9.97
CA LEU A 474 -1.72 6.32 -10.28
C LEU A 474 -0.45 6.01 -11.09
N ALA A 475 0.21 6.98 -11.71
CA ALA A 475 1.50 6.79 -12.39
C ALA A 475 2.63 6.33 -11.44
N ALA A 476 2.49 6.60 -10.15
CA ALA A 476 3.40 6.16 -9.10
C ALA A 476 2.85 4.99 -8.26
N TYR A 477 1.72 4.38 -8.62
CA TYR A 477 1.07 3.32 -7.82
C TYR A 477 1.85 1.99 -7.86
N PHE A 478 2.14 1.48 -9.05
CA PHE A 478 3.10 0.39 -9.24
C PHE A 478 4.52 0.93 -9.26
N PRO A 479 5.48 0.29 -8.57
CA PRO A 479 6.90 0.58 -8.76
C PRO A 479 7.32 0.44 -10.22
N SER A 480 8.08 1.42 -10.69
CA SER A 480 8.65 1.44 -12.05
C SER A 480 9.84 2.40 -12.12
N PRO A 481 10.63 2.37 -13.21
CA PRO A 481 11.75 3.29 -13.42
C PRO A 481 11.37 4.78 -13.35
N TYR A 482 10.08 5.12 -13.49
CA TYR A 482 9.58 6.48 -13.28
C TYR A 482 9.93 7.02 -11.89
N ILE A 483 9.84 6.18 -10.85
CA ILE A 483 10.21 6.50 -9.46
C ILE A 483 11.53 5.84 -9.04
N TYR A 484 12.34 5.40 -10.00
CA TYR A 484 13.64 4.76 -9.77
C TYR A 484 13.56 3.49 -8.91
N ASN A 485 12.46 2.73 -9.07
CA ASN A 485 12.30 1.42 -8.42
C ASN A 485 11.87 0.37 -9.45
N PRO A 486 12.38 -0.86 -9.35
CA PRO A 486 11.91 -1.98 -10.18
C PRO A 486 10.49 -2.41 -9.79
N SER A 487 9.77 -3.01 -10.74
CA SER A 487 8.58 -3.81 -10.45
C SER A 487 8.87 -4.88 -9.39
N PRO A 488 7.96 -5.13 -8.42
CA PRO A 488 8.14 -6.18 -7.43
C PRO A 488 7.77 -7.58 -7.98
N GLN A 489 7.46 -7.72 -9.26
CA GLN A 489 7.12 -9.01 -9.88
C GLN A 489 8.22 -10.05 -9.62
N SER A 490 7.82 -11.24 -9.20
CA SER A 490 8.70 -12.41 -9.10
C SER A 490 8.22 -13.44 -10.14
N PRO A 491 8.89 -13.53 -11.31
CA PRO A 491 8.49 -14.40 -12.40
C PRO A 491 8.58 -15.89 -12.06
N GLU A 492 7.85 -16.71 -12.81
CA GLU A 492 7.87 -18.17 -12.67
C GLU A 492 9.29 -18.74 -12.87
N GLN A 493 10.04 -18.21 -13.84
CA GLN A 493 11.41 -18.63 -14.13
C GLN A 493 12.33 -18.52 -12.90
N GLN A 494 12.14 -17.50 -12.06
CA GLN A 494 12.89 -17.37 -10.82
C GLN A 494 12.49 -18.43 -9.80
N PHE A 495 11.19 -18.68 -9.64
CA PHE A 495 10.70 -19.72 -8.73
C PHE A 495 11.22 -21.09 -9.13
N VAL A 496 11.01 -21.49 -10.38
CA VAL A 496 11.50 -22.77 -10.92
C VAL A 496 13.02 -22.85 -10.83
N GLY A 497 13.73 -21.75 -11.14
CA GLY A 497 15.18 -21.70 -11.06
C GLY A 497 15.74 -21.92 -9.66
N TYR A 498 15.19 -21.22 -8.67
CA TYR A 498 15.58 -21.40 -7.28
C TYR A 498 15.18 -22.77 -6.73
N ASP A 499 13.98 -23.26 -7.05
CA ASP A 499 13.51 -24.59 -6.64
C ASP A 499 14.46 -25.69 -7.14
N THR A 500 14.78 -25.69 -8.44
CA THR A 500 15.76 -26.63 -9.02
C THR A 500 17.14 -26.49 -8.37
N THR A 501 17.59 -25.26 -8.13
CA THR A 501 18.90 -24.99 -7.51
C THR A 501 18.96 -25.53 -6.09
N PHE A 502 17.91 -25.34 -5.31
CA PHE A 502 17.83 -25.83 -3.94
C PHE A 502 17.70 -27.35 -3.90
N GLU A 503 16.86 -27.95 -4.74
CA GLU A 503 16.65 -29.40 -4.77
C GLU A 503 17.93 -30.17 -5.18
N HIS A 504 18.71 -29.63 -6.13
CA HIS A 504 19.87 -30.32 -6.72
C HIS A 504 21.23 -29.82 -6.21
N ARG A 505 21.26 -28.94 -5.21
CA ARG A 505 22.54 -28.47 -4.63
C ARG A 505 23.29 -29.62 -3.96
N ALA A 506 24.61 -29.61 -4.05
CA ALA A 506 25.44 -30.48 -3.21
C ALA A 506 25.28 -30.14 -1.73
N GLU A 507 25.28 -31.15 -0.87
CA GLU A 507 25.21 -30.97 0.58
C GLU A 507 26.38 -30.11 1.10
N GLY A 508 26.07 -29.18 2.00
CA GLY A 508 27.04 -28.22 2.53
C GLY A 508 27.54 -27.17 1.52
N ALA A 509 27.02 -27.17 0.28
CA ALA A 509 27.32 -26.12 -0.70
C ALA A 509 26.47 -24.89 -0.46
N ALA A 510 27.10 -23.74 -0.65
CA ALA A 510 26.40 -22.47 -0.53
C ALA A 510 25.82 -21.96 -1.84
N VAL A 511 24.85 -21.04 -1.73
CA VAL A 511 24.24 -20.35 -2.85
C VAL A 511 24.39 -18.84 -2.67
N ALA A 512 24.94 -18.19 -3.68
CA ALA A 512 25.06 -16.75 -3.78
C ALA A 512 24.04 -16.21 -4.78
N GLY A 513 23.51 -15.02 -4.54
CA GLY A 513 22.75 -14.27 -5.54
C GLY A 513 23.22 -12.83 -5.67
N ILE A 514 22.57 -12.08 -6.56
CA ILE A 514 22.83 -10.64 -6.69
C ILE A 514 21.90 -9.88 -5.77
N ARG A 515 22.47 -9.09 -4.86
CA ARG A 515 21.80 -8.11 -3.98
C ARG A 515 20.67 -8.63 -3.07
N SER A 516 19.53 -9.06 -3.60
CA SER A 516 18.42 -9.60 -2.80
C SER A 516 18.67 -11.05 -2.35
N GLY A 517 19.52 -11.78 -3.08
CA GLY A 517 19.97 -13.11 -2.70
C GLY A 517 18.91 -14.21 -2.75
N PRO A 518 19.30 -15.44 -2.43
CA PRO A 518 18.42 -16.62 -2.46
C PRO A 518 17.45 -16.69 -1.27
N GLY A 519 17.75 -16.05 -0.13
CA GLY A 519 17.04 -16.28 1.13
C GLY A 519 15.53 -16.09 1.07
N ARG A 520 15.06 -15.02 0.39
CA ARG A 520 13.62 -14.77 0.26
C ARG A 520 12.91 -15.82 -0.60
N PHE A 521 13.60 -16.43 -1.56
CA PHE A 521 13.04 -17.54 -2.33
C PHE A 521 13.06 -18.84 -1.52
N SER A 522 14.06 -19.07 -0.68
CA SER A 522 14.06 -20.19 0.29
C SER A 522 12.82 -20.13 1.18
N ASP A 523 12.52 -18.95 1.75
CA ASP A 523 11.31 -18.75 2.55
C ASP A 523 10.03 -19.06 1.74
N ALA A 524 9.92 -18.54 0.51
CA ALA A 524 8.72 -18.72 -0.31
C ALA A 524 8.50 -20.16 -0.78
N LEU A 525 9.58 -20.92 -0.94
CA LEU A 525 9.56 -22.34 -1.30
C LEU A 525 9.40 -23.24 -0.07
N ASN A 526 9.56 -22.69 1.14
CA ASN A 526 9.65 -23.45 2.39
C ASN A 526 10.79 -24.48 2.36
N ASP A 527 11.93 -24.13 1.73
CA ASP A 527 13.14 -24.96 1.75
C ASP A 527 13.86 -24.78 3.09
N ASP A 528 14.26 -25.88 3.73
CA ASP A 528 15.05 -25.89 4.96
C ASP A 528 16.54 -25.63 4.64
N PHE A 529 16.80 -24.49 4.01
CA PHE A 529 18.16 -24.08 3.68
C PHE A 529 18.74 -23.23 4.80
N ASP A 530 19.84 -23.69 5.38
CA ASP A 530 20.63 -22.92 6.35
C ASP A 530 20.95 -21.52 5.81
N PRO A 531 20.43 -20.45 6.45
CA PRO A 531 20.69 -19.07 6.04
C PRO A 531 22.16 -18.68 6.00
N ARG A 532 23.03 -19.40 6.72
CA ARG A 532 24.48 -19.17 6.74
C ARG A 532 25.19 -19.62 5.47
N LEU A 533 24.53 -20.47 4.67
CA LEU A 533 24.98 -20.91 3.35
C LEU A 533 24.39 -20.06 2.22
N MET A 534 23.75 -18.94 2.55
CA MET A 534 23.16 -18.02 1.60
C MET A 534 23.80 -16.64 1.72
N TRP A 535 24.27 -16.07 0.61
CA TRP A 535 24.77 -14.70 0.62
C TRP A 535 24.51 -13.96 -0.69
N THR A 536 24.92 -12.70 -0.70
CA THR A 536 24.77 -11.79 -1.84
C THR A 536 26.12 -11.25 -2.27
N LEU A 537 26.37 -11.21 -3.57
CA LEU A 537 27.52 -10.49 -4.11
C LEU A 537 27.18 -9.00 -4.21
N SER A 538 28.09 -8.14 -3.74
CA SER A 538 28.05 -6.69 -3.99
C SER A 538 28.57 -6.37 -5.40
N GLY A 539 28.37 -5.12 -5.86
CA GLY A 539 28.93 -4.66 -7.14
C GLY A 539 30.43 -4.84 -7.21
N GLU A 540 31.16 -4.46 -6.15
CA GLU A 540 32.61 -4.66 -6.07
C GLU A 540 33.02 -6.13 -6.08
N GLN A 541 32.21 -7.02 -5.53
CA GLN A 541 32.48 -8.46 -5.55
C GLN A 541 32.13 -9.12 -6.89
N PHE A 542 31.29 -8.48 -7.69
CA PHE A 542 30.81 -8.98 -8.98
C PHE A 542 31.53 -8.35 -10.19
N ASN A 543 32.33 -7.31 -9.97
CA ASN A 543 32.98 -6.53 -11.03
C ASN A 543 34.18 -7.21 -11.72
N SER A 544 34.57 -8.42 -11.32
CA SER A 544 35.62 -9.21 -11.97
C SER A 544 35.42 -10.70 -11.69
N ALA A 545 35.95 -11.55 -12.59
CA ALA A 545 35.86 -13.00 -12.39
C ALA A 545 36.76 -13.46 -11.24
N GLU A 546 37.86 -12.75 -10.99
CA GLU A 546 38.75 -12.95 -9.85
C GLU A 546 38.02 -12.71 -8.52
N ASN A 547 37.23 -11.63 -8.41
CA ASN A 547 36.48 -11.31 -7.19
C ASN A 547 35.34 -12.29 -6.95
N VAL A 548 34.67 -12.74 -8.02
CA VAL A 548 33.62 -13.77 -7.94
C VAL A 548 34.21 -15.12 -7.51
N THR A 549 35.40 -15.49 -8.01
CA THR A 549 36.07 -16.76 -7.69
C THR A 549 36.95 -16.70 -6.44
N GLN A 550 37.04 -15.53 -5.78
CA GLN A 550 37.86 -15.33 -4.60
C GLN A 550 37.46 -16.31 -3.49
N PHE A 551 38.47 -16.91 -2.86
CA PHE A 551 38.27 -17.77 -1.71
C PHE A 551 37.70 -16.96 -0.54
N ARG A 552 36.48 -17.31 -0.12
CA ARG A 552 35.85 -16.71 1.05
C ARG A 552 36.10 -17.68 2.20
N GLN A 553 37.07 -17.35 3.06
CA GLN A 553 37.46 -18.17 4.21
C GLN A 553 36.21 -18.74 4.92
N TYR A 554 35.99 -20.05 4.78
CA TYR A 554 34.73 -20.68 5.14
C TYR A 554 34.51 -20.64 6.65
N SER A 555 33.43 -20.00 7.10
CA SER A 555 32.90 -20.27 8.44
C SER A 555 31.79 -21.33 8.43
N TYR A 556 31.16 -21.60 7.27
CA TYR A 556 29.97 -22.46 7.19
C TYR A 556 29.87 -23.39 5.97
N SER A 557 30.35 -23.00 4.78
CA SER A 557 30.33 -23.92 3.61
C SER A 557 31.39 -25.01 3.76
N GLU A 558 30.97 -26.26 3.59
CA GLU A 558 31.86 -27.43 3.62
C GLU A 558 32.44 -27.72 2.24
N GLN A 559 31.84 -27.15 1.20
CA GLN A 559 32.28 -27.31 -0.16
C GLN A 559 33.25 -26.21 -0.59
N PRO A 560 34.25 -26.56 -1.44
CA PRO A 560 35.25 -25.63 -1.94
C PRO A 560 34.76 -24.80 -3.15
N PHE A 561 33.45 -24.71 -3.31
CA PHE A 561 32.73 -24.06 -4.39
C PHE A 561 31.37 -23.57 -3.86
N TYR A 562 30.71 -22.75 -4.66
CA TYR A 562 29.32 -22.33 -4.41
C TYR A 562 28.57 -22.19 -5.72
N TYR A 563 27.25 -22.10 -5.63
CA TYR A 563 26.38 -21.81 -6.76
C TYR A 563 26.07 -20.33 -6.81
N LEU A 564 26.41 -19.66 -7.90
CA LEU A 564 26.03 -18.28 -8.16
C LEU A 564 24.77 -18.24 -9.02
N VAL A 565 23.74 -17.59 -8.51
CA VAL A 565 22.49 -17.35 -9.22
C VAL A 565 22.46 -15.92 -9.76
N VAL A 566 22.17 -15.80 -11.05
CA VAL A 566 21.93 -14.53 -11.74
C VAL A 566 20.62 -14.66 -12.51
N SER A 567 19.66 -13.78 -12.25
CA SER A 567 18.38 -13.78 -12.96
C SER A 567 18.21 -12.57 -13.87
N GLU A 568 17.31 -12.68 -14.85
CA GLU A 568 16.88 -11.57 -15.72
C GLU A 568 16.46 -10.36 -14.87
N LYS A 569 15.67 -10.61 -13.82
CA LYS A 569 15.27 -9.59 -12.85
C LYS A 569 16.46 -8.90 -12.18
N ASP A 570 17.53 -9.61 -11.86
CA ASP A 570 18.71 -9.00 -11.26
C ASP A 570 19.44 -8.10 -12.26
N LYS A 571 19.56 -8.54 -13.51
CA LYS A 571 20.14 -7.74 -14.60
C LYS A 571 19.32 -6.47 -14.83
N ASP A 572 18.04 -6.61 -15.17
CA ASP A 572 17.23 -5.46 -15.58
C ASP A 572 16.95 -4.48 -14.43
N ARG A 573 16.85 -4.98 -13.19
CA ARG A 573 16.76 -4.11 -12.00
C ARG A 573 17.97 -3.19 -11.90
N GLU A 574 19.17 -3.73 -12.05
CA GLU A 574 20.40 -2.95 -11.84
C GLU A 574 20.72 -2.07 -13.05
N LEU A 575 20.50 -2.57 -14.28
CA LEU A 575 20.78 -1.83 -15.51
C LEU A 575 19.70 -0.78 -15.83
N ASP A 576 18.42 -1.16 -15.81
CA ASP A 576 17.34 -0.25 -16.25
C ASP A 576 16.78 0.59 -15.11
N ALA A 577 16.31 -0.06 -14.04
CA ALA A 577 15.64 0.66 -12.95
C ALA A 577 16.61 1.55 -12.18
N PHE A 578 17.85 1.07 -11.98
CA PHE A 578 18.89 1.74 -11.21
C PHE A 578 20.00 2.37 -12.06
N ARG A 579 19.92 2.28 -13.38
CA ARG A 579 20.84 2.95 -14.33
C ARG A 579 22.31 2.61 -14.07
N SER A 580 22.60 1.33 -13.84
CA SER A 580 23.95 0.82 -13.62
C SER A 580 24.68 1.50 -12.46
N LEU A 581 23.95 1.93 -11.43
CA LEU A 581 24.52 2.60 -10.25
C LEU A 581 25.56 1.74 -9.52
N ARG A 582 25.35 0.41 -9.49
CA ARG A 582 26.18 -0.54 -8.73
C ARG A 582 26.81 -1.64 -9.56
N TYR A 583 26.15 -2.04 -10.64
CA TYR A 583 26.56 -3.14 -11.51
C TYR A 583 26.53 -2.62 -12.95
N GLN A 584 27.54 -2.95 -13.74
CA GLN A 584 27.61 -2.60 -15.16
C GLN A 584 27.16 -3.77 -16.03
N GLU A 585 26.73 -3.48 -17.26
CA GLU A 585 26.36 -4.53 -18.22
C GLU A 585 27.53 -5.50 -18.46
N ALA A 586 28.74 -4.95 -18.59
CA ALA A 586 29.97 -5.71 -18.73
C ALA A 586 30.22 -6.70 -17.58
N ASP A 587 29.67 -6.44 -16.38
CA ASP A 587 29.81 -7.36 -15.25
C ASP A 587 28.97 -8.63 -15.45
N PHE A 588 27.74 -8.48 -15.96
CA PHE A 588 26.88 -9.61 -16.27
C PHE A 588 27.40 -10.39 -17.50
N GLU A 589 27.83 -9.70 -18.55
CA GLU A 589 28.39 -10.32 -19.76
C GLU A 589 29.66 -11.11 -19.45
N ARG A 590 30.53 -10.59 -18.58
CA ARG A 590 31.76 -11.29 -18.17
C ARG A 590 31.48 -12.64 -17.52
N ILE A 591 30.41 -12.76 -16.74
CA ILE A 591 30.04 -14.02 -16.09
C ILE A 591 29.34 -14.97 -17.05
N LYS A 592 28.50 -14.44 -17.95
CA LYS A 592 27.76 -15.23 -18.92
C LYS A 592 28.64 -15.75 -20.06
N ASP A 593 29.41 -14.87 -20.67
CA ASP A 593 30.16 -15.13 -21.92
C ASP A 593 31.66 -15.28 -21.69
N GLY A 594 32.17 -14.88 -20.51
CA GLY A 594 33.58 -15.00 -20.18
C GLY A 594 34.00 -16.46 -20.03
N ALA A 595 34.91 -16.91 -20.88
CA ALA A 595 35.56 -18.21 -20.73
C ALA A 595 36.47 -18.22 -19.49
N ASN A 596 35.90 -18.54 -18.33
CA ASN A 596 36.65 -18.73 -17.09
C ASN A 596 36.58 -20.22 -16.67
N PRO A 597 37.72 -20.93 -16.53
CA PRO A 597 37.72 -22.36 -16.17
C PRO A 597 37.15 -22.65 -14.77
N ARG A 598 36.87 -21.62 -13.96
CA ARG A 598 36.33 -21.73 -12.61
C ARG A 598 34.87 -21.32 -12.48
N ILE A 599 34.27 -20.81 -13.56
CA ILE A 599 32.86 -20.45 -13.60
C ILE A 599 32.23 -21.27 -14.71
N SER A 600 31.22 -22.06 -14.39
CA SER A 600 30.54 -22.90 -15.38
C SER A 600 29.05 -22.78 -15.20
N GLN A 601 28.33 -22.40 -16.25
CA GLN A 601 26.87 -22.43 -16.23
C GLN A 601 26.42 -23.89 -16.15
N ILE A 602 25.62 -24.21 -15.13
CA ILE A 602 25.15 -25.57 -14.87
C ILE A 602 23.65 -25.73 -15.12
N HIS A 603 22.89 -24.64 -15.07
CA HIS A 603 21.45 -24.65 -15.28
C HIS A 603 20.99 -23.28 -15.79
N THR A 604 20.07 -23.30 -16.77
CA THR A 604 19.36 -22.12 -17.24
C THR A 604 17.95 -22.48 -17.69
N ASN A 605 17.01 -21.56 -17.50
CA ASN A 605 15.65 -21.64 -18.04
C ASN A 605 15.27 -20.39 -18.86
N GLY A 606 16.27 -19.61 -19.30
CA GLY A 606 16.11 -18.39 -20.08
C GLY A 606 15.91 -17.11 -19.26
N GLY A 607 15.30 -17.19 -18.07
CA GLY A 607 15.13 -16.04 -17.15
C GLY A 607 15.94 -16.15 -15.85
N PHE A 608 16.65 -17.26 -15.68
CA PHE A 608 17.43 -17.61 -14.50
C PHE A 608 18.62 -18.45 -14.93
N ASP A 609 19.81 -18.07 -14.47
CA ASP A 609 21.06 -18.78 -14.70
C ASP A 609 21.71 -19.15 -13.37
N ALA A 610 22.09 -20.42 -13.21
CA ALA A 610 22.93 -20.88 -12.12
C ALA A 610 24.30 -21.30 -12.63
N TYR A 611 25.33 -20.82 -11.94
CA TYR A 611 26.73 -21.07 -12.23
C TYR A 611 27.38 -21.80 -11.07
N TYR A 612 28.18 -22.81 -11.36
CA TYR A 612 29.14 -23.37 -10.43
C TYR A 612 30.38 -22.48 -10.37
N VAL A 613 30.79 -22.06 -9.17
CA VAL A 613 31.96 -21.19 -8.96
C VAL A 613 32.99 -21.88 -8.08
N ASN A 614 34.15 -22.22 -8.66
CA ASN A 614 35.26 -22.86 -7.96
C ASN A 614 36.15 -21.84 -7.23
N GLN A 615 36.22 -21.95 -5.91
CA GLN A 615 36.95 -21.00 -5.06
C GLN A 615 38.40 -21.41 -4.73
N ARG A 616 38.87 -22.57 -5.18
CA ARG A 616 40.23 -23.09 -4.84
C ARG A 616 41.39 -22.32 -5.49
N GLY A 617 41.16 -21.12 -6.05
CA GLY A 617 42.03 -20.54 -7.08
C GLY A 617 42.89 -19.35 -6.73
N TYR A 618 42.49 -18.55 -5.74
CA TYR A 618 43.25 -17.39 -5.30
C TYR A 618 43.41 -17.46 -3.78
N SER A 619 44.60 -17.86 -3.36
CA SER A 619 45.12 -17.48 -2.04
C SER A 619 45.47 -16.00 -2.14
N LEU A 620 44.61 -15.12 -1.65
CA LEU A 620 45.07 -13.80 -1.26
C LEU A 620 45.64 -13.96 0.15
N GLU A 621 46.96 -13.89 0.24
CA GLU A 621 47.63 -13.65 1.51
C GLU A 621 46.91 -12.49 2.24
N PRO A 622 46.76 -12.57 3.57
CA PRO A 622 46.08 -11.51 4.33
C PRO A 622 46.79 -10.17 4.05
N PRO A 623 46.07 -9.03 4.02
CA PRO A 623 46.74 -7.74 4.01
C PRO A 623 47.69 -7.70 5.20
N GLU A 624 48.96 -7.37 4.93
CA GLU A 624 49.99 -7.23 5.95
C GLU A 624 49.41 -6.46 7.13
N LYS A 625 49.50 -7.07 8.32
CA LYS A 625 49.36 -6.31 9.57
C LYS A 625 50.47 -5.27 9.56
N THR A 626 50.17 -4.06 9.11
CA THR A 626 50.99 -2.89 9.41
C THR A 626 50.86 -2.66 10.91
N THR A 627 51.82 -3.20 11.65
CA THR A 627 52.16 -2.72 12.98
C THR A 627 52.75 -1.32 12.85
N SER A 628 51.95 -0.30 13.14
CA SER A 628 52.38 0.98 13.74
C SER A 628 51.18 1.71 14.31
#